data_AF-A0A2M8NFQ9-F1
#
_entry.id   AF-A0A2M8NFQ9-F1
#
_cell.length_a   1.000
_cell.length_b   1.000
_cell.length_c   1.000
_cell.angle_alpha   90.00
_cell.angle_beta   90.00
_cell.angle_gamma   90.00
#
_symmetry.space_group_name_H-M   'P 1'
#
loop_
_entity.id
_entity.type
_entity.pdbx_description
1 polymer ?
#
loop_
_entity_poly.entity_id
_entity_poly.type
_entity_poly.pdbx_seq_one_letter_code
_entity_poly.pdbx_strand_id
1 'polypeptide(L)'
;MKSEFLDKLGQKLRTPLNSIAGFSELLLSGIYGELTDKQLDRIQKINRNGQELLELISDMLDLNRIEAGRMNLQYSPVPLRPLFDRALMRLEARRAEKPLPIEFQLPSDLPPLYADDARVCQVFTKLLDNALKFTFQGGITVRAAHVHVEQGKSGQFKLPVIGWLADGDWIITE
;
A
#
# COMPACT_ATOMS: atom_id res chain seq x y z
N MET A 1 24.53 11.21 -7.83
CA MET A 1 24.32 12.66 -7.61
C MET A 1 22.85 13.08 -7.53
N LYS A 2 22.00 12.96 -8.58
CA LYS A 2 20.59 13.42 -8.51
C LYS A 2 19.73 12.61 -7.51
N SER A 3 19.86 11.28 -7.50
CA SER A 3 19.15 10.42 -6.53
C SER A 3 19.62 10.65 -5.09
N GLU A 4 20.93 10.71 -4.81
CA GLU A 4 21.46 11.01 -3.46
C GLU A 4 21.05 12.40 -2.94
N PHE A 5 20.93 13.39 -3.82
CA PHE A 5 20.42 14.70 -3.44
C PHE A 5 18.95 14.63 -3.03
N LEU A 6 18.13 13.88 -3.78
CA LEU A 6 16.71 13.68 -3.48
C LEU A 6 16.53 12.85 -2.21
N ASP A 7 17.31 11.79 -1.99
CA ASP A 7 17.31 11.02 -0.74
C ASP A 7 17.59 11.91 0.48
N LYS A 8 18.62 12.77 0.39
CA LYS A 8 18.96 13.73 1.46
C LYS A 8 17.85 14.77 1.68
N LEU A 9 17.25 15.29 0.61
CA LEU A 9 16.13 16.23 0.69
C LEU A 9 14.90 15.56 1.33
N GLY A 10 14.59 14.34 0.90
CA GLY A 10 13.50 13.53 1.42
C GLY A 10 13.62 13.30 2.92
N GLN A 11 14.82 12.94 3.39
CA GLN A 11 15.08 12.80 4.83
C GLN A 11 14.88 14.12 5.57
N LYS A 12 15.36 15.25 5.03
CA LYS A 12 15.16 16.58 5.63
C LYS A 12 13.70 17.01 5.67
N LEU A 13 12.86 16.58 4.72
CA LEU A 13 11.43 16.88 4.68
C LEU A 13 10.61 15.94 5.58
N ARG A 14 10.99 14.68 5.71
CA ARG A 14 10.31 13.71 6.59
C ARG A 14 10.32 14.14 8.05
N THR A 15 11.45 14.64 8.55
CA THR A 15 11.57 15.04 9.97
C THR A 15 10.54 16.10 10.39
N PRO A 16 10.43 17.28 9.76
CA PRO A 16 9.44 18.29 10.16
C PRO A 16 8.01 17.81 9.94
N LEU A 17 7.74 17.01 8.91
CA LEU A 17 6.40 16.47 8.67
C LEU A 17 6.00 15.40 9.69
N ASN A 18 6.92 14.52 10.09
CA ASN A 18 6.70 13.57 11.18
C ASN A 18 6.41 14.31 12.49
N SER A 19 7.10 15.42 12.76
CA SER A 19 6.79 16.26 13.91
C SER A 19 5.38 16.85 13.83
N ILE A 20 4.96 17.39 12.68
CA ILE A 20 3.60 17.92 12.49
C ILE A 20 2.55 16.82 12.66
N ALA A 21 2.75 15.64 12.05
CA ALA A 21 1.84 14.51 12.16
C ALA A 21 1.74 14.03 13.62
N GLY A 22 2.88 13.84 14.28
CA GLY A 22 2.97 13.38 15.66
C GLY A 22 2.36 14.37 16.66
N PHE A 23 2.65 15.67 16.55
CA PHE A 23 2.00 16.67 17.42
C PHE A 23 0.50 16.74 17.20
N SER A 24 0.05 16.61 15.95
CA SER A 24 -1.39 16.55 15.66
C SER A 24 -2.03 15.29 16.27
N GLU A 25 -1.35 14.15 16.24
CA GLU A 25 -1.83 12.90 16.85
C GLU A 25 -1.89 12.98 18.39
N LEU A 26 -0.89 13.61 19.03
CA LEU A 26 -0.90 13.89 20.47
C LEU A 26 -2.02 14.86 20.89
N LEU A 27 -2.37 15.82 20.02
CA LEU A 27 -3.53 16.68 20.25
C LEU A 27 -4.84 15.89 20.12
N LEU A 28 -4.95 15.01 19.12
CA LEU A 28 -6.13 14.17 18.90
C LEU A 28 -6.33 13.12 19.99
N SER A 29 -5.26 12.66 20.65
CA SER A 29 -5.34 11.71 21.76
C SER A 29 -5.76 12.35 23.09
N GLY A 30 -5.91 13.69 23.13
CA GLY A 30 -6.32 14.42 24.33
C GLY A 30 -5.20 14.64 25.35
N ILE A 31 -3.95 14.27 25.05
CA ILE A 31 -2.80 14.46 25.96
C ILE A 31 -2.61 15.93 26.36
N TYR A 32 -2.94 16.85 25.46
CA TYR A 32 -2.84 18.30 25.69
C TYR A 32 -4.16 18.96 26.15
N GLY A 33 -5.18 18.16 26.50
CA GLY A 33 -6.50 18.62 26.91
C GLY A 33 -7.58 18.46 25.85
N GLU A 34 -8.82 18.78 26.23
CA GLU A 34 -9.98 18.66 25.35
C GLU A 34 -9.95 19.72 24.24
N LEU A 35 -10.31 19.29 23.02
CA LEU A 35 -10.42 20.15 21.85
C LEU A 35 -11.88 20.54 21.64
N THR A 36 -12.13 21.80 21.31
CA THR A 36 -13.43 22.22 20.77
C THR A 36 -13.68 21.55 19.41
N ASP A 37 -14.94 21.40 19.00
CA ASP A 37 -15.30 20.79 17.70
C ASP A 37 -14.56 21.44 16.51
N LYS A 38 -14.39 22.78 16.56
CA LYS A 38 -13.66 23.52 15.53
C LYS A 38 -12.16 23.19 15.54
N GLN A 39 -11.55 23.02 16.71
CA GLN A 39 -10.14 22.63 16.81
C GLN A 39 -9.94 21.18 16.35
N LEU A 40 -10.84 20.28 16.76
CA LEU A 40 -10.83 18.88 16.36
C LEU A 40 -10.86 18.75 14.82
N ASP A 41 -11.81 19.39 14.14
CA ASP A 41 -11.91 19.40 12.68
C ASP A 41 -10.62 19.91 12.01
N ARG A 42 -10.00 20.95 12.56
CA ARG A 42 -8.76 21.53 11.98
C ARG A 42 -7.56 20.63 12.20
N ILE A 43 -7.41 20.05 13.39
CA ILE A 43 -6.29 19.16 13.72
C ILE A 43 -6.39 17.85 12.93
N GLN A 44 -7.60 17.29 12.77
CA GLN A 44 -7.82 16.13 11.90
C GLN A 44 -7.39 16.42 10.46
N LYS A 45 -7.73 17.60 9.92
CA LYS A 45 -7.28 18.02 8.58
C LYS A 45 -5.76 18.19 8.49
N ILE A 46 -5.12 18.80 9.50
CA ILE A 46 -3.66 18.95 9.54
C ILE A 46 -2.98 17.58 9.57
N ASN A 47 -3.43 16.67 10.44
CA ASN A 47 -2.89 15.33 10.56
C ASN A 47 -3.01 14.56 9.24
N ARG A 48 -4.22 14.52 8.65
CA ARG A 48 -4.46 13.86 7.36
C ARG A 48 -3.57 14.42 6.25
N ASN A 49 -3.53 15.74 6.08
CA ASN A 49 -2.72 16.36 5.03
C ASN A 49 -1.22 16.16 5.25
N GLY A 50 -0.77 16.15 6.51
CA GLY A 50 0.63 15.86 6.87
C GLY A 50 1.02 14.42 6.50
N GLN A 51 0.14 13.46 6.78
CA GLN A 51 0.33 12.06 6.41
C GLN A 51 0.33 11.87 4.89
N GLU A 52 -0.60 12.49 4.17
CA GLU A 52 -0.64 12.46 2.70
C GLU A 52 0.65 13.02 2.08
N LEU A 53 1.21 14.10 2.63
CA LEU A 53 2.46 14.67 2.13
C LEU A 53 3.67 13.77 2.41
N LEU A 54 3.72 13.13 3.59
CA LEU A 54 4.75 12.13 3.91
C LEU A 54 4.73 10.96 2.92
N GLU A 55 3.53 10.48 2.57
CA GLU A 55 3.35 9.43 1.57
C GLU A 55 3.83 9.88 0.20
N LEU A 56 3.43 11.07 -0.28
CA LEU A 56 3.88 11.60 -1.57
C LEU A 56 5.40 11.72 -1.66
N ILE A 57 6.05 12.18 -0.59
CA ILE A 57 7.52 12.23 -0.52
C ILE A 57 8.10 10.83 -0.58
N SER A 58 7.52 9.88 0.18
CA SER A 58 8.01 8.49 0.17
C SER A 58 7.89 7.85 -1.20
N ASP A 59 6.74 8.01 -1.86
CA ASP A 59 6.47 7.47 -3.19
C ASP A 59 7.42 8.08 -4.23
N MET A 60 7.68 9.39 -4.15
CA MET A 60 8.65 10.07 -5.02
C MET A 60 10.07 9.54 -4.82
N LEU A 61 10.50 9.30 -3.58
CA LEU A 61 11.84 8.75 -3.29
C LEU A 61 11.97 7.31 -3.76
N ASP A 62 10.95 6.48 -3.54
CA ASP A 62 10.93 5.10 -4.00
C ASP A 62 11.02 5.04 -5.53
N LEU A 63 10.26 5.89 -6.25
CA LEU A 63 10.35 5.99 -7.71
C LEU A 63 11.77 6.36 -8.17
N ASN A 64 12.40 7.36 -7.53
CA ASN A 64 13.78 7.75 -7.88
C ASN A 64 14.80 6.62 -7.64
N ARG A 65 14.59 5.78 -6.62
CA ARG A 65 15.45 4.60 -6.37
C ARG A 65 15.25 3.53 -7.43
N ILE A 66 14.02 3.31 -7.87
CA ILE A 66 13.69 2.38 -8.96
C ILE A 66 14.36 2.83 -10.25
N GLU A 67 14.17 4.10 -10.65
CA GLU A 67 14.75 4.65 -11.89
C GLU A 67 16.29 4.64 -11.88
N ALA A 68 16.90 4.80 -10.71
CA ALA A 68 18.35 4.74 -10.55
C ALA A 68 18.90 3.30 -10.45
N GLY A 69 18.05 2.26 -10.45
CA GLY A 69 18.47 0.87 -10.24
C GLY A 69 19.04 0.60 -8.85
N ARG A 70 18.67 1.41 -7.85
CA ARG A 70 19.21 1.37 -6.47
C ARG A 70 18.25 0.76 -5.45
N MET A 71 17.08 0.29 -5.90
CA MET A 71 16.13 -0.39 -5.02
C MET A 71 16.59 -1.83 -4.79
N ASN A 72 17.11 -2.10 -3.59
CA ASN A 72 17.42 -3.46 -3.15
C ASN A 72 16.16 -4.08 -2.55
N LEU A 73 15.73 -5.22 -3.11
CA LEU A 73 14.59 -5.99 -2.66
C LEU A 73 15.03 -7.12 -1.73
N GLN A 74 14.32 -7.31 -0.62
CA GLN A 74 14.58 -8.36 0.36
C GLN A 74 13.58 -9.50 0.16
N TYR A 75 13.92 -10.43 -0.72
CA TYR A 75 13.04 -11.55 -1.05
C TYR A 75 12.93 -12.56 0.10
N SER A 76 11.69 -12.93 0.43
CA SER A 76 11.37 -13.96 1.41
C SER A 76 10.02 -14.61 1.07
N PRO A 77 9.70 -15.79 1.62
CA PRO A 77 8.35 -16.34 1.53
C PRO A 77 7.34 -15.47 2.28
N VAL A 78 6.32 -14.97 1.57
CA VAL A 78 5.28 -14.08 2.09
C VAL A 78 3.93 -14.80 2.03
N PRO A 79 3.31 -15.14 3.18
CA PRO A 79 1.99 -15.72 3.20
C PRO A 79 0.93 -14.67 2.81
N LEU A 80 0.10 -15.00 1.80
CA LEU A 80 -0.84 -14.05 1.19
C LEU A 80 -1.89 -13.52 2.17
N ARG A 81 -2.51 -14.39 2.96
CA ARG A 81 -3.58 -13.95 3.88
C ARG A 81 -3.07 -12.93 4.92
N PRO A 82 -2.00 -13.20 5.69
CA PRO A 82 -1.41 -12.21 6.59
C PRO A 82 -0.97 -10.91 5.90
N LEU A 83 -0.48 -10.99 4.67
CA LEU A 83 -0.11 -9.82 3.87
C LEU A 83 -1.32 -8.90 3.63
N PHE A 84 -2.45 -9.46 3.17
CA PHE A 84 -3.66 -8.70 2.94
C PHE A 84 -4.29 -8.16 4.23
N ASP A 85 -4.26 -8.94 5.31
CA ASP A 85 -4.75 -8.48 6.62
C ASP A 85 -3.93 -7.26 7.12
N ARG A 86 -2.60 -7.25 6.92
CA ARG A 86 -1.74 -6.09 7.21
C ARG A 86 -2.05 -4.89 6.32
N ALA A 87 -2.26 -5.11 5.03
CA ALA A 87 -2.62 -4.03 4.10
C ALA A 87 -3.96 -3.40 4.48
N LEU A 88 -4.94 -4.21 4.88
CA LEU A 88 -6.25 -3.72 5.30
C LEU A 88 -6.19 -2.99 6.65
N MET A 89 -5.37 -3.45 7.59
CA MET A 89 -5.17 -2.79 8.89
C MET A 89 -4.70 -1.34 8.73
N ARG A 90 -3.88 -1.05 7.71
CA ARG A 90 -3.42 0.31 7.38
C ARG A 90 -4.54 1.22 6.87
N LEU A 91 -5.66 0.65 6.44
CA LEU A 91 -6.79 1.35 5.83
C LEU A 91 -8.03 1.38 6.74
N GLU A 92 -7.92 0.92 8.00
CA GLU A 92 -9.07 0.80 8.91
C GLU A 92 -9.82 2.13 9.13
N ALA A 93 -9.10 3.24 9.31
CA ALA A 93 -9.74 4.56 9.46
C ALA A 93 -10.63 4.90 8.25
N ARG A 94 -10.13 4.65 7.04
CA ARG A 94 -10.89 4.86 5.80
C ARG A 94 -12.03 3.85 5.63
N ARG A 95 -11.81 2.60 6.04
CA ARG A 95 -12.82 1.54 6.02
C ARG A 95 -13.99 1.87 6.96
N ALA A 96 -13.70 2.50 8.09
CA ALA A 96 -14.71 2.94 9.06
C ALA A 96 -15.59 4.07 8.48
N GLU A 97 -15.02 4.97 7.68
CA GLU A 97 -15.78 6.03 6.99
C GLU A 97 -16.70 5.47 5.88
N LYS A 98 -16.31 4.36 5.26
CA LYS A 98 -17.01 3.76 4.12
C LYS A 98 -17.00 2.23 4.23
N PRO A 99 -17.93 1.63 4.98
CA PRO A 99 -17.96 0.19 5.23
C PRO A 99 -18.46 -0.56 3.99
N LEU A 100 -17.58 -0.75 3.01
CA LEU A 100 -17.79 -1.64 1.88
C LEU A 100 -17.43 -3.07 2.28
N PRO A 101 -18.17 -4.10 1.82
CA PRO A 101 -17.75 -5.47 1.95
C PRO A 101 -16.45 -5.69 1.17
N ILE A 102 -15.47 -6.33 1.83
CA ILE A 102 -14.21 -6.74 1.22
C ILE A 102 -14.10 -8.26 1.36
N GLU A 103 -13.95 -8.94 0.24
CA GLU A 103 -13.88 -10.40 0.17
C GLU A 103 -12.49 -10.84 -0.31
N PHE A 104 -11.93 -11.87 0.35
CA PHE A 104 -10.68 -12.49 -0.04
C PHE A 104 -10.95 -13.90 -0.56
N GLN A 105 -10.78 -14.09 -1.86
CA GLN A 105 -10.90 -15.38 -2.55
C GLN A 105 -9.50 -15.96 -2.74
N LEU A 106 -8.97 -16.54 -1.67
CA LEU A 106 -7.62 -17.09 -1.61
C LEU A 106 -7.70 -18.61 -1.34
N PRO A 107 -7.47 -19.47 -2.35
CA PRO A 107 -7.35 -20.90 -2.15
C PRO A 107 -6.32 -21.25 -1.07
N SER A 108 -6.64 -22.21 -0.20
CA SER A 108 -5.83 -22.57 0.96
C SER A 108 -4.53 -23.30 0.62
N ASP A 109 -4.45 -23.84 -0.60
CA ASP A 109 -3.31 -24.55 -1.17
C ASP A 109 -2.30 -23.62 -1.85
N LEU A 110 -2.56 -22.31 -1.90
CA LEU A 110 -1.62 -21.35 -2.47
C LEU A 110 -0.30 -21.32 -1.68
N PRO A 111 0.84 -21.52 -2.35
CA PRO A 111 2.14 -21.37 -1.71
C PRO A 111 2.38 -19.90 -1.34
N PRO A 112 3.31 -19.64 -0.40
CA PRO A 112 3.72 -18.27 -0.11
C PRO A 112 4.33 -17.61 -1.36
N LEU A 113 4.06 -16.33 -1.53
CA LEU A 113 4.66 -15.52 -2.58
C LEU A 113 6.14 -15.29 -2.24
N TYR A 114 7.06 -15.56 -3.17
CA TYR A 114 8.47 -15.22 -2.96
C TYR A 114 8.74 -13.77 -3.40
N ALA A 115 8.70 -12.85 -2.45
CA ALA A 115 8.79 -11.41 -2.73
C ALA A 115 9.35 -10.62 -1.54
N ASP A 116 9.54 -9.31 -1.75
CA ASP A 116 9.79 -8.38 -0.66
C ASP A 116 8.46 -8.04 0.04
N ASP A 117 8.32 -8.50 1.29
CA ASP A 117 7.09 -8.35 2.08
C ASP A 117 6.66 -6.89 2.21
N ALA A 118 7.61 -5.99 2.49
CA ALA A 118 7.30 -4.58 2.70
C ALA A 118 6.81 -3.93 1.41
N ARG A 119 7.45 -4.25 0.27
CA ARG A 119 7.08 -3.69 -1.05
C ARG A 119 5.77 -4.24 -1.57
N VAL A 120 5.54 -5.54 -1.45
CA VAL A 120 4.25 -6.13 -1.86
C VAL A 120 3.11 -5.63 -0.98
N CYS A 121 3.32 -5.50 0.34
CA CYS A 121 2.33 -4.90 1.23
C CYS A 121 2.03 -3.45 0.85
N GLN A 122 3.05 -2.67 0.48
CA GLN A 122 2.88 -1.30 -0.03
C GLN A 122 2.03 -1.27 -1.30
N VAL A 123 2.31 -2.15 -2.28
CA VAL A 123 1.53 -2.26 -3.53
C VAL A 123 0.06 -2.54 -3.22
N PHE A 124 -0.24 -3.58 -2.44
CA PHE A 124 -1.64 -3.92 -2.13
C PHE A 124 -2.34 -2.87 -1.27
N THR A 125 -1.61 -2.21 -0.35
CA THR A 125 -2.19 -1.09 0.42
C THR A 125 -2.66 0.01 -0.53
N LYS A 126 -1.86 0.38 -1.55
CA LYS A 126 -2.24 1.41 -2.53
C LYS A 126 -3.38 0.96 -3.45
N LEU A 127 -3.39 -0.30 -3.88
CA LEU A 127 -4.48 -0.85 -4.70
C LEU A 127 -5.81 -0.88 -3.93
N LEU A 128 -5.79 -1.37 -2.68
CA LEU A 128 -6.96 -1.40 -1.81
C LEU A 128 -7.44 0.01 -1.45
N ASP A 129 -6.52 0.96 -1.20
CA ASP A 129 -6.90 2.35 -0.95
C ASP A 129 -7.61 2.96 -2.17
N ASN A 130 -7.09 2.72 -3.38
CA ASN A 130 -7.75 3.14 -4.61
C ASN A 130 -9.14 2.50 -4.76
N ALA A 131 -9.27 1.19 -4.48
CA ALA A 131 -10.55 0.50 -4.54
C ALA A 131 -11.55 1.09 -3.53
N LEU A 132 -11.16 1.36 -2.28
CA LEU A 132 -12.01 2.00 -1.28
C LEU A 132 -12.43 3.41 -1.70
N LYS A 133 -11.48 4.19 -2.24
CA LYS A 133 -11.71 5.56 -2.70
C LYS A 133 -12.73 5.62 -3.83
N PHE A 134 -12.61 4.75 -4.82
CA PHE A 134 -13.37 4.88 -6.08
C PHE A 134 -14.61 3.97 -6.19
N THR A 135 -14.77 2.96 -5.32
CA THR A 135 -15.97 2.10 -5.34
C THR A 135 -17.09 2.71 -4.50
N PHE A 136 -18.14 3.27 -5.11
CA PHE A 136 -19.23 3.91 -4.35
C PHE A 136 -20.31 2.93 -3.84
N GLN A 137 -20.55 1.85 -4.58
CA GLN A 137 -21.55 0.81 -4.27
C GLN A 137 -20.98 -0.57 -4.64
N GLY A 138 -21.52 -1.63 -4.04
CA GLY A 138 -21.04 -3.00 -4.24
C GLY A 138 -19.99 -3.38 -3.19
N GLY A 139 -18.87 -3.96 -3.63
CA GLY A 139 -17.80 -4.44 -2.77
C GLY A 139 -16.46 -4.53 -3.48
N ILE A 140 -15.43 -4.92 -2.73
CA ILE A 140 -14.07 -5.11 -3.24
C ILE A 140 -13.73 -6.59 -3.07
N THR A 141 -13.30 -7.25 -4.14
CA THR A 141 -12.84 -8.64 -4.08
C THR A 141 -11.37 -8.69 -4.44
N VAL A 142 -10.58 -9.37 -3.61
CA VAL A 142 -9.19 -9.73 -3.92
C VAL A 142 -9.15 -11.21 -4.20
N ARG A 143 -8.64 -11.58 -5.37
CA ARG A 143 -8.57 -12.99 -5.80
C ARG A 143 -7.13 -13.40 -6.06
N ALA A 144 -6.78 -14.62 -5.65
CA ALA A 144 -5.52 -15.24 -6.02
C ALA A 144 -5.77 -16.61 -6.62
N ALA A 145 -4.97 -16.99 -7.61
CA ALA A 145 -5.05 -18.29 -8.26
C ALA A 145 -3.67 -18.80 -8.70
N HIS A 146 -3.55 -20.12 -8.76
CA HIS A 146 -2.50 -20.78 -9.52
C HIS A 146 -2.77 -20.61 -10.99
N VAL A 147 -1.73 -20.29 -11.75
CA VAL A 147 -1.86 -20.28 -13.19
C VAL A 147 -0.68 -20.87 -13.90
N HIS A 148 -0.98 -21.75 -14.85
CA HIS A 148 -0.05 -22.27 -15.82
C HIS A 148 0.06 -21.34 -17.03
N VAL A 149 1.28 -20.96 -17.38
CA VAL A 149 1.61 -20.16 -18.57
C VAL A 149 2.34 -21.05 -19.58
N GLU A 150 1.81 -21.12 -20.80
CA GLU A 150 2.43 -21.78 -21.94
C GLU A 150 2.43 -20.84 -23.14
N GLN A 151 3.58 -20.74 -23.83
CA GLN A 151 3.79 -19.83 -24.95
C GLN A 151 3.37 -18.38 -24.62
N GLY A 152 3.63 -17.95 -23.38
CA GLY A 152 3.24 -16.62 -22.88
C GLY A 152 1.73 -16.38 -22.79
N LYS A 153 0.91 -17.44 -22.77
CA LYS A 153 -0.55 -17.39 -22.62
C LYS A 153 -0.99 -18.20 -21.40
N SER A 154 -2.11 -17.79 -20.82
CA SER A 154 -2.85 -18.58 -19.84
C SER A 154 -4.23 -18.92 -20.39
N GLY A 155 -4.67 -20.16 -20.21
CA GLY A 155 -6.04 -20.58 -20.52
C GLY A 155 -7.07 -20.12 -19.48
N GLN A 156 -6.62 -19.65 -18.31
CA GLN A 156 -7.46 -19.33 -17.16
C GLN A 156 -7.73 -17.83 -17.02
N PHE A 157 -6.81 -16.98 -17.49
CA PHE A 157 -6.98 -15.53 -17.44
C PHE A 157 -6.17 -14.84 -18.54
N LYS A 158 -6.59 -13.65 -18.93
CA LYS A 158 -5.85 -12.82 -19.89
C LYS A 158 -4.73 -12.10 -19.15
N LEU A 159 -3.49 -12.51 -19.40
CA LEU A 159 -2.31 -11.80 -18.91
C LEU A 159 -2.38 -10.32 -19.32
N PRO A 160 -2.08 -9.37 -18.40
CA PRO A 160 -2.14 -7.94 -18.69
C PRO A 160 -1.21 -7.55 -19.87
N VAL A 161 -0.13 -8.31 -20.09
CA VAL A 161 0.77 -8.20 -21.26
C VAL A 161 1.30 -9.59 -21.65
N ILE A 162 1.28 -9.93 -22.94
CA ILE A 162 1.87 -11.18 -23.47
C ILE A 162 3.40 -11.12 -23.32
N GLY A 163 4.02 -12.17 -22.78
CA GLY A 163 5.48 -12.36 -22.82
C GLY A 163 6.30 -11.84 -21.62
N TRP A 164 5.66 -11.41 -20.52
CA TRP A 164 6.37 -11.02 -19.29
C TRP A 164 6.66 -12.18 -18.34
N LEU A 165 5.87 -13.26 -18.43
CA LEU A 165 6.08 -14.47 -17.64
C LEU A 165 6.64 -15.55 -18.56
N ALA A 166 7.73 -16.17 -18.14
CA ALA A 166 8.23 -17.38 -18.79
C ALA A 166 7.22 -18.53 -18.63
N ASP A 167 7.29 -19.53 -19.49
CA ASP A 167 6.41 -20.69 -19.37
C ASP A 167 6.65 -21.41 -18.03
N GLY A 168 5.57 -21.83 -17.37
CA GLY A 168 5.62 -22.43 -16.03
C GLY A 168 4.41 -22.08 -15.15
N ASP A 169 4.49 -22.48 -13.88
CA ASP A 169 3.46 -22.22 -12.88
C ASP A 169 3.73 -20.92 -12.12
N TRP A 170 2.74 -20.04 -12.11
CA TRP A 170 2.79 -18.73 -11.48
C TRP A 170 1.66 -18.56 -10.47
N ILE A 171 1.88 -17.68 -9.50
CA ILE A 171 0.87 -17.20 -8.57
C ILE A 171 0.51 -15.79 -8.99
N ILE A 172 -0.78 -15.54 -9.23
CA ILE A 172 -1.25 -14.23 -9.66
C ILE A 172 -2.36 -13.77 -8.73
N THR A 173 -2.27 -12.51 -8.37
CA THR A 173 -3.17 -11.79 -7.47
C THR A 173 -3.79 -10.63 -8.26
N GLU A 174 -5.11 -10.61 -8.40
CA GLU A 174 -5.88 -9.51 -9.03
C GLU A 174 -6.49 -8.60 -7.96
#